data_AF-A0AAD8NCW5-F1
#
_entry.id   AF-A0AAD8NCW5-F1
#
_cell.length_a   1.000
_cell.length_b   1.000
_cell.length_c   1.000
_cell.angle_alpha   90.00
_cell.angle_beta   90.00
_cell.angle_gamma   90.00
#
_symmetry.space_group_name_H-M   'P 1'
#
loop_
_entity.id
_entity.type
_entity.pdbx_description
1 polymer ?
#
loop_
_entity_poly.entity_id
_entity_poly.type
_entity_poly.pdbx_seq_one_letter_code
_entity_poly.pdbx_strand_id
1 'polypeptide(L)'
;MRAFFQGLYLSPQMVGEALKGSLLIAEVMAMKGYKVQPLPRVTRHDTVQLGSREVLLAFCEAVQRSSPVGSFTKPVAGATPGYASEVIFADGTFIDGSTSELSCDGPLREPYSVFCQEVLTGPNGDYFVRKESPFVIHQLSCPVIWKAIKDLHTVLAEN
;
A
#
# COMPACT_ATOMS: atom_id res chain seq x y z
N MET A 1 -20.06 4.42 -22.71
CA MET A 1 -19.93 2.99 -22.36
C MET A 1 -18.54 2.37 -22.59
N ARG A 2 -17.69 2.93 -23.47
CA ARG A 2 -16.33 2.41 -23.76
C ARG A 2 -15.50 2.11 -22.50
N ALA A 3 -15.39 3.07 -21.57
CA ALA A 3 -14.61 2.93 -20.35
C ALA A 3 -15.10 1.78 -19.45
N PHE A 4 -16.41 1.55 -19.40
CA PHE A 4 -17.01 0.47 -18.61
C PHE A 4 -16.61 -0.91 -19.15
N PHE A 5 -16.74 -1.15 -20.46
CA PHE A 5 -16.36 -2.42 -21.07
C PHE A 5 -14.84 -2.64 -21.07
N GLN A 6 -14.05 -1.59 -21.27
CA GLN A 6 -12.59 -1.67 -21.16
C GLN A 6 -12.15 -1.99 -19.73
N GLY A 7 -12.76 -1.34 -18.72
CA GLY A 7 -12.50 -1.62 -17.31
C GLY A 7 -12.87 -3.05 -16.94
N LEU A 8 -14.02 -3.54 -17.39
CA LEU A 8 -14.43 -4.94 -17.17
C LEU A 8 -13.45 -5.94 -17.80
N TYR A 9 -12.99 -5.67 -19.03
CA TYR A 9 -12.00 -6.51 -19.71
C TYR A 9 -10.64 -6.55 -19.00
N LEU A 10 -10.18 -5.41 -18.48
CA LEU A 10 -8.90 -5.30 -17.75
C LEU A 10 -9.00 -5.73 -16.27
N SER A 11 -10.21 -5.86 -15.73
CA SER A 11 -10.42 -6.14 -14.30
C SER A 11 -9.71 -7.39 -13.78
N PRO A 12 -9.60 -8.53 -14.51
CA PRO A 12 -8.91 -9.71 -14.00
C PRO A 12 -7.41 -9.46 -13.82
N GLN A 13 -6.79 -8.71 -14.74
CA GLN A 13 -5.38 -8.32 -14.62
C GLN A 13 -5.19 -7.37 -13.45
N MET A 14 -6.06 -6.37 -13.29
CA MET A 14 -5.97 -5.41 -12.19
C MET A 14 -6.08 -6.06 -10.83
N VAL A 15 -7.05 -6.98 -10.65
CA VAL A 15 -7.19 -7.74 -9.41
C VAL A 15 -5.98 -8.65 -9.17
N GLY A 16 -5.47 -9.31 -10.22
CA GLY A 16 -4.27 -10.16 -10.10
C GLY A 16 -3.04 -9.39 -9.64
N GLU A 17 -2.84 -8.19 -10.17
CA GLU A 17 -1.76 -7.29 -9.75
C GLU A 17 -1.98 -6.72 -8.35
N ALA A 18 -3.23 -6.49 -7.93
CA ALA A 18 -3.52 -6.09 -6.56
C ALA A 18 -3.09 -7.15 -5.55
N LEU A 19 -3.48 -8.41 -5.81
CA LEU A 19 -3.16 -9.54 -4.96
C LEU A 19 -1.65 -9.76 -4.82
N LYS A 20 -0.87 -9.54 -5.88
CA LYS A 20 0.59 -9.62 -5.82
C LYS A 20 1.20 -8.53 -4.93
N GLY A 21 0.65 -7.31 -4.99
CA GLY A 21 1.06 -6.18 -4.15
C GLY A 21 0.82 -6.42 -2.67
N SER A 22 -0.42 -6.76 -2.36
CA SER A 22 -0.84 -7.21 -1.03
C SER A 22 0.11 -8.24 -0.41
N LEU A 23 0.50 -9.27 -1.17
CA LEU A 23 1.44 -10.30 -0.71
C LEU A 23 2.85 -9.74 -0.48
N LEU A 24 3.32 -8.86 -1.36
CA LEU A 24 4.64 -8.24 -1.23
C LEU A 24 4.72 -7.35 0.01
N ILE A 25 3.73 -6.48 0.24
CA ILE A 25 3.64 -5.65 1.44
C ILE A 25 3.61 -6.54 2.68
N ALA A 26 2.78 -7.59 2.67
CA ALA A 26 2.67 -8.49 3.80
C ALA A 26 4.00 -9.17 4.13
N GLU A 27 4.73 -9.69 3.14
CA GLU A 27 6.05 -10.29 3.35
C GLU A 27 7.06 -9.26 3.85
N VAL A 28 7.15 -8.07 3.24
CA VAL A 28 8.10 -7.02 3.66
C VAL A 28 7.83 -6.56 5.08
N MET A 29 6.57 -6.34 5.44
CA MET A 29 6.17 -5.90 6.79
C MET A 29 6.38 -6.99 7.83
N ALA A 30 6.05 -8.25 7.52
CA ALA A 30 6.30 -9.38 8.39
C ALA A 30 7.81 -9.58 8.62
N MET A 31 8.64 -9.44 7.57
CA MET A 31 10.10 -9.50 7.68
C MET A 31 10.67 -8.39 8.57
N LYS A 32 10.02 -7.22 8.63
CA LYS A 32 10.40 -6.11 9.51
C LYS A 32 9.89 -6.26 10.96
N GLY A 33 9.15 -7.33 11.26
CA GLY A 33 8.64 -7.62 12.60
C GLY A 33 7.28 -6.98 12.92
N TYR A 34 6.63 -6.32 11.94
CA TYR A 34 5.27 -5.82 12.12
C TYR A 34 4.27 -6.97 12.05
N LYS A 35 3.18 -6.83 12.83
CA LYS A 35 2.10 -7.80 12.81
C LYS A 35 1.18 -7.53 11.63
N VAL A 36 1.23 -8.40 10.64
CA VAL A 36 0.37 -8.35 9.44
C VAL A 36 -0.78 -9.34 9.58
N GLN A 37 -1.97 -8.94 9.14
CA GLN A 37 -3.13 -9.80 9.02
C GLN A 37 -3.75 -9.55 7.64
N PRO A 38 -3.77 -10.54 6.72
CA PRO A 38 -3.25 -11.91 6.77
C PRO A 38 -1.77 -12.05 7.04
N LEU A 39 -1.37 -13.25 7.46
CA LEU A 39 -0.01 -13.69 7.24
C LEU A 39 0.23 -13.93 5.76
N PRO A 40 1.46 -13.68 5.26
CA PRO A 40 1.82 -14.05 3.90
C PRO A 40 1.44 -15.50 3.63
N ARG A 41 0.72 -15.76 2.53
CA ARG A 41 0.18 -17.09 2.11
C ARG A 41 -1.18 -17.51 2.71
N VAL A 42 -1.97 -16.58 3.22
CA VAL A 42 -3.40 -16.82 3.54
C VAL A 42 -4.30 -15.93 2.67
N THR A 43 -5.45 -16.44 2.23
CA THR A 43 -6.46 -15.75 1.40
C THR A 43 -7.11 -14.58 2.15
N ARG A 44 -6.71 -13.30 2.00
CA ARG A 44 -7.34 -12.20 2.78
C ARG A 44 -7.14 -10.76 2.25
N HIS A 45 -7.75 -9.84 3.01
CA HIS A 45 -7.69 -8.38 3.05
C HIS A 45 -6.53 -7.85 3.93
N ASP A 46 -5.81 -6.82 3.48
CA ASP A 46 -4.53 -6.45 4.09
C ASP A 46 -4.63 -5.39 5.18
N THR A 47 -4.26 -5.77 6.40
CA THR A 47 -4.11 -4.87 7.55
C THR A 47 -2.73 -5.07 8.18
N VAL A 48 -1.98 -3.98 8.34
CA VAL A 48 -0.68 -3.96 9.03
C VAL A 48 -0.84 -3.20 10.33
N GLN A 49 -0.43 -3.78 11.46
CA GLN A 49 -0.43 -3.11 12.76
C GLN A 49 0.92 -2.41 12.99
N LEU A 50 0.92 -1.08 13.02
CA LEU A 50 2.13 -0.26 13.13
C LEU A 50 2.47 0.09 14.58
N GLY A 51 1.50 0.08 15.50
CA GLY A 51 1.72 0.25 16.94
C GLY A 51 1.98 1.69 17.41
N SER A 52 2.20 2.65 16.51
CA SER A 52 2.40 4.07 16.84
C SER A 52 1.64 4.99 15.89
N ARG A 53 1.15 6.12 16.42
CA ARG A 53 0.51 7.20 15.65
C ARG A 53 1.48 7.80 14.63
N GLU A 54 2.72 8.03 15.04
CA GLU A 54 3.78 8.65 14.26
C GLU A 54 4.14 7.78 13.06
N VAL A 55 4.28 6.47 13.28
CA VAL A 55 4.57 5.50 12.21
C VAL A 55 3.41 5.43 11.22
N LEU A 56 2.16 5.48 11.69
CA LEU A 56 0.98 5.52 10.80
C LEU A 56 0.95 6.77 9.92
N LEU A 57 1.20 7.95 10.51
CA LEU A 57 1.23 9.22 9.76
C LEU A 57 2.35 9.23 8.72
N ALA A 58 3.56 8.79 9.11
CA ALA A 58 4.71 8.74 8.23
C ALA A 58 4.52 7.70 7.10
N PHE A 59 3.88 6.57 7.40
CA PHE A 59 3.53 5.56 6.41
C PHE A 59 2.59 6.14 5.34
N CYS A 60 1.48 6.77 5.74
CA CYS A 60 0.53 7.37 4.80
C CYS A 60 1.17 8.52 3.99
N GLU A 61 2.03 9.33 4.60
CA GLU A 61 2.78 10.38 3.89
C GLU A 61 3.73 9.81 2.84
N ALA A 62 4.44 8.71 3.14
CA ALA A 62 5.32 8.03 2.18
C ALA A 62 4.55 7.44 1.00
N VAL A 63 3.38 6.84 1.26
CA VAL A 63 2.49 6.34 0.20
C VAL A 63 2.02 7.49 -0.68
N GLN A 64 1.49 8.58 -0.09
CA GLN A 64 1.04 9.75 -0.85
C GLN A 64 2.16 10.35 -1.72
N ARG A 65 3.37 10.49 -1.18
CA ARG A 65 4.55 10.98 -1.92
C ARG A 65 4.99 10.09 -3.07
N SER A 66 4.63 8.82 -3.00
CA SER A 66 4.91 7.82 -4.02
C SER A 66 3.81 7.75 -5.07
N SER A 67 2.61 8.27 -4.80
CA SER A 67 1.49 8.24 -5.72
C SER A 67 1.71 9.08 -7.00
N PRO A 68 1.11 8.67 -8.14
CA PRO A 68 1.24 9.39 -9.40
C PRO A 68 0.51 10.75 -9.38
N VAL A 69 -0.59 10.87 -8.63
CA VAL A 69 -1.38 12.09 -8.48
C VAL A 69 -1.22 12.65 -7.07
N GLY A 70 -1.09 13.97 -6.94
CA GLY A 70 -1.04 14.62 -5.63
C GLY A 70 0.18 14.29 -4.77
N SER A 71 1.31 13.84 -5.34
CA SER A 71 2.50 13.48 -4.54
C SER A 71 3.16 14.63 -3.77
N PHE A 72 2.82 15.87 -4.11
CA PHE A 72 3.26 17.06 -3.40
C PHE A 72 2.36 17.42 -2.21
N THR A 73 1.20 16.77 -2.05
CA THR A 73 0.31 17.02 -0.92
C THR A 73 0.73 16.18 0.28
N LYS A 74 0.56 16.75 1.47
CA LYS A 74 0.81 16.06 2.73
C LYS A 74 -0.53 15.62 3.31
N PRO A 75 -0.76 14.31 3.51
CA PRO A 75 -1.98 13.84 4.13
C PRO A 75 -1.98 14.24 5.60
N VAL A 76 -3.15 14.67 6.10
CA VAL A 76 -3.36 15.05 7.50
C VAL A 76 -4.52 14.24 8.06
N ALA A 77 -4.42 13.85 9.32
CA ALA A 77 -5.51 13.20 10.02
C ALA A 77 -6.66 14.18 10.24
N GLY A 78 -7.89 13.70 10.05
CA GLY A 78 -9.08 14.52 10.24
C GLY A 78 -10.28 13.70 10.70
N ALA A 79 -11.30 14.41 11.20
CA ALA A 79 -12.59 13.81 11.52
C ALA A 79 -13.37 13.56 10.23
N THR A 80 -13.67 12.29 9.95
CA THR A 80 -14.44 11.88 8.76
C THR A 80 -15.84 11.44 9.19
N PRO A 81 -16.91 11.96 8.56
CA PRO A 81 -18.28 11.52 8.86
C PRO A 81 -18.42 10.00 8.76
N GLY A 82 -19.02 9.38 9.78
CA GLY A 82 -19.18 7.93 9.86
C GLY A 82 -18.04 7.18 10.57
N TYR A 83 -16.91 7.85 10.85
CA TYR A 83 -15.81 7.27 11.63
C TYR A 83 -15.83 7.79 13.08
N ALA A 84 -15.61 6.88 14.03
CA ALA A 84 -15.58 7.20 15.46
C ALA A 84 -14.26 7.83 15.92
N SER A 85 -13.23 7.79 15.08
CA SER A 85 -11.89 8.31 15.37
C SER A 85 -11.41 9.11 14.17
N GLU A 86 -10.41 9.97 14.38
CA GLU A 86 -9.71 10.61 13.26
C GLU A 86 -9.14 9.53 12.34
N VAL A 87 -9.19 9.77 11.03
CA VAL A 87 -8.63 8.88 10.02
C VAL A 87 -7.68 9.69 9.16
N ILE A 88 -6.59 9.07 8.75
CA ILE A 88 -5.70 9.59 7.72
C ILE A 88 -5.90 8.78 6.43
N PHE A 89 -5.88 9.49 5.30
CA PHE A 89 -6.00 8.90 3.97
C PHE A 89 -4.83 9.36 3.11
N ALA A 90 -4.25 8.43 2.37
CA ALA A 90 -3.41 8.68 1.20
C ALA A 90 -4.15 8.14 -0.02
N ASP A 91 -4.63 9.06 -0.85
CA ASP A 91 -5.50 8.79 -2.02
C ASP A 91 -4.98 9.57 -3.23
N GLY A 92 -3.71 9.35 -3.59
CA GLY A 92 -3.08 9.96 -4.75
C GLY A 92 -3.45 9.26 -6.07
N THR A 93 -4.75 9.06 -6.30
CA THR A 93 -5.30 8.22 -7.36
C THR A 93 -5.79 9.05 -8.55
N PHE A 94 -5.90 8.44 -9.74
CA PHE A 94 -6.40 9.10 -10.95
C PHE A 94 -7.91 9.33 -10.92
N ILE A 95 -8.64 8.45 -10.24
CA ILE A 95 -10.07 8.56 -9.98
C ILE A 95 -10.25 8.75 -8.48
N ASP A 96 -10.80 9.89 -8.05
CA ASP A 96 -11.00 10.19 -6.63
C ASP A 96 -11.70 9.04 -5.88
N GLY A 97 -11.11 8.59 -4.78
CA GLY A 97 -11.61 7.48 -3.96
C GLY A 97 -11.43 6.10 -4.56
N SER A 98 -10.61 5.95 -5.62
CA SER A 98 -10.34 4.67 -6.26
C SER A 98 -9.44 3.78 -5.40
N THR A 99 -10.04 2.82 -4.71
CA THR A 99 -9.32 1.77 -3.97
C THR A 99 -8.76 0.65 -4.86
N SER A 100 -8.94 0.76 -6.18
CA SER A 100 -8.27 -0.08 -7.18
C SER A 100 -6.91 0.49 -7.60
N GLU A 101 -6.47 1.59 -6.99
CA GLU A 101 -5.15 2.18 -7.17
C GLU A 101 -4.41 2.20 -5.84
N LEU A 102 -3.09 2.45 -5.86
CA LEU A 102 -2.28 2.52 -4.65
C LEU A 102 -2.81 3.61 -3.71
N SER A 103 -3.34 3.15 -2.58
CA SER A 103 -3.93 3.96 -1.53
C SER A 103 -3.68 3.31 -0.17
N CYS A 104 -3.69 4.11 0.88
CA CYS A 104 -3.70 3.57 2.23
C CYS A 104 -4.43 4.50 3.19
N ASP A 105 -5.04 3.90 4.21
CA ASP A 105 -5.78 4.62 5.22
C ASP A 105 -5.70 3.90 6.56
N GLY A 106 -5.95 4.64 7.64
CA GLY A 106 -5.95 4.06 8.97
C GLY A 106 -6.55 4.97 10.02
N PRO A 107 -7.34 4.42 10.97
CA PRO A 107 -7.83 5.19 12.09
C PRO A 107 -6.69 5.48 13.08
N LEU A 108 -6.66 6.70 13.60
CA LEU A 108 -5.74 7.12 14.65
C LEU A 108 -6.20 6.64 16.03
N ARG A 109 -6.36 5.32 16.16
CA ARG A 109 -6.62 4.62 17.42
C ARG A 109 -5.74 3.40 17.52
N GLU A 110 -5.46 2.98 18.76
CA GLU A 110 -4.76 1.72 19.02
C GLU A 110 -5.51 0.53 18.37
N PRO A 111 -4.82 -0.37 17.64
CA PRO A 111 -3.36 -0.58 17.56
C PRO A 111 -2.65 0.13 16.38
N TYR A 112 -3.17 1.26 15.90
CA TYR A 112 -2.64 2.03 14.76
C TYR A 112 -2.47 1.15 13.52
N SER A 113 -3.60 0.59 13.08
CA SER A 113 -3.64 -0.28 11.91
C SER A 113 -3.71 0.56 10.64
N VAL A 114 -2.89 0.21 9.65
CA VAL A 114 -3.01 0.73 8.29
C VAL A 114 -3.57 -0.35 7.38
N PHE A 115 -4.52 0.06 6.55
CA PHE A 115 -5.05 -0.70 5.43
C PHE A 115 -4.34 -0.19 4.19
N CYS A 116 -3.61 -1.07 3.50
CA CYS A 116 -2.93 -0.72 2.27
C CYS A 116 -3.57 -1.52 1.14
N GLN A 117 -4.01 -0.83 0.10
CA GLN A 117 -4.68 -1.39 -1.07
C GLN A 117 -3.90 -0.89 -2.27
N GLU A 118 -3.36 -1.81 -3.07
CA GLU A 118 -2.58 -1.41 -4.23
C GLU A 118 -2.89 -2.26 -5.43
N VAL A 119 -2.62 -1.72 -6.62
CA VAL A 119 -2.56 -2.45 -7.87
C VAL A 119 -1.17 -2.26 -8.44
N LEU A 120 -0.42 -3.35 -8.58
CA LEU A 120 0.92 -3.28 -9.14
C LEU A 120 0.89 -3.23 -10.67
N THR A 121 1.13 -2.09 -11.31
CA THR A 121 1.30 -2.06 -12.76
C THR A 121 2.77 -2.24 -13.13
N GLY A 122 3.17 -3.48 -13.43
CA GLY A 122 4.45 -3.81 -14.06
C GLY A 122 4.26 -4.26 -15.51
N PRO A 123 5.14 -3.89 -16.46
CA PRO A 123 5.03 -4.30 -17.87
C PRO A 123 5.11 -5.82 -18.10
N ASN A 124 5.64 -6.59 -17.14
CA ASN A 124 5.92 -8.03 -17.31
C ASN A 124 5.30 -8.95 -16.25
N GLY A 125 4.57 -8.46 -15.25
CA GLY A 125 3.91 -9.30 -14.23
C GLY A 125 4.82 -10.24 -13.41
N ASP A 126 6.14 -10.17 -13.62
CA ASP A 126 7.16 -11.00 -13.00
C ASP A 126 7.62 -10.38 -11.68
N TYR A 127 7.26 -11.05 -10.58
CA TYR A 127 7.75 -10.76 -9.24
C TYR A 127 8.46 -12.01 -8.73
N PHE A 128 9.80 -12.02 -8.77
CA PHE A 128 10.60 -13.08 -8.17
C PHE A 128 11.01 -12.67 -6.76
N VAL A 129 10.29 -13.15 -5.74
CA VAL A 129 10.81 -13.17 -4.36
C VAL A 129 11.76 -14.37 -4.25
N ARG A 130 13.05 -14.16 -4.57
CA ARG A 130 14.07 -15.22 -4.45
C ARG A 130 14.45 -15.37 -2.98
N LYS A 131 14.20 -16.55 -2.42
CA LYS A 131 14.40 -16.88 -1.00
C LYS A 131 15.86 -17.23 -0.69
N GLU A 132 16.80 -16.29 -0.80
CA GLU A 132 18.19 -16.49 -0.34
C GLU A 132 18.78 -15.20 0.26
N SER A 133 18.89 -15.13 1.60
CA SER A 133 19.70 -14.17 2.39
C SER A 133 19.29 -12.67 2.35
N PRO A 134 19.71 -11.81 3.31
CA PRO A 134 18.78 -10.91 4.03
C PRO A 134 18.36 -9.63 3.30
N PHE A 135 18.85 -9.38 2.10
CA PHE A 135 18.50 -8.20 1.31
C PHE A 135 18.56 -8.61 -0.14
N VAL A 136 17.48 -8.35 -0.89
CA VAL A 136 17.45 -8.04 -2.33
C VAL A 136 16.03 -8.26 -2.88
N ILE A 137 15.29 -7.15 -3.04
CA ILE A 137 14.17 -7.05 -3.98
C ILE A 137 14.81 -6.46 -5.25
N HIS A 138 15.38 -7.27 -6.13
CA HIS A 138 15.90 -6.79 -7.41
C HIS A 138 14.86 -7.09 -8.49
N GLN A 139 14.39 -6.01 -9.14
CA GLN A 139 13.38 -5.96 -10.20
C GLN A 139 11.92 -6.08 -9.77
N LEU A 140 11.45 -5.01 -9.12
CA LEU A 140 10.12 -4.50 -9.38
C LEU A 140 10.23 -3.60 -10.62
N SER A 141 9.64 -3.99 -11.75
CA SER A 141 9.68 -3.20 -12.98
C SER A 141 8.85 -1.90 -12.92
N CYS A 142 8.24 -1.58 -11.78
CA CYS A 142 7.49 -0.34 -11.56
C CYS A 142 8.29 0.64 -10.68
N PRO A 143 8.73 1.79 -11.22
CA PRO A 143 9.50 2.80 -10.48
C PRO A 143 8.76 3.38 -9.27
N VAL A 144 7.42 3.46 -9.36
CA VAL A 144 6.53 3.99 -8.33
C VAL A 144 6.56 3.11 -7.08
N ILE A 145 6.53 1.79 -7.27
CA ILE A 145 6.53 0.81 -6.18
C ILE A 145 7.92 0.70 -5.55
N TRP A 146 8.98 0.75 -6.36
CA TRP A 146 10.35 0.78 -5.83
C TRP A 146 10.60 2.02 -4.97
N LYS A 147 10.07 3.17 -5.41
CA LYS A 147 10.11 4.41 -4.64
C LYS A 147 9.29 4.26 -3.35
N ALA A 148 8.05 3.76 -3.42
CA ALA A 148 7.22 3.52 -2.24
C ALA A 148 7.90 2.58 -1.23
N ILE A 149 8.43 1.44 -1.66
CA ILE A 149 9.10 0.48 -0.77
C ILE A 149 10.39 1.05 -0.18
N LYS A 150 11.15 1.85 -0.95
CA LYS A 150 12.33 2.54 -0.42
C LYS A 150 11.97 3.63 0.58
N ASP A 151 10.97 4.44 0.28
CA ASP A 151 10.50 5.52 1.14
C ASP A 151 9.92 4.92 2.43
N LEU A 152 9.15 3.83 2.32
CA LEU A 152 8.68 3.04 3.45
C LEU A 152 9.82 2.39 4.23
N HIS A 153 10.81 1.79 3.58
CA HIS A 153 11.98 1.24 4.27
C HIS A 153 12.74 2.33 5.03
N THR A 154 12.85 3.53 4.48
CA THR A 154 13.51 4.66 5.13
C THR A 154 12.72 5.10 6.38
N VAL A 155 11.42 5.30 6.23
CA VAL A 155 10.50 5.66 7.34
C VAL A 155 10.51 4.62 8.46
N LEU A 156 10.54 3.33 8.11
CA LEU A 156 10.54 2.22 9.08
C LEU A 156 11.94 1.88 9.62
N ALA A 157 13.02 2.45 9.08
CA ALA A 157 14.38 2.30 9.61
C ALA A 157 14.79 3.44 10.56
N GLU A 158 14.11 4.58 10.47
CA GLU A 158 14.34 5.77 11.31
C GLU A 158 13.52 5.79 12.61
N ASN A 159 12.55 4.88 12.76
CA ASN A 159 11.68 4.72 13.93
C ASN A 159 11.85 3.33 14.57
#